data_AF-A0A2V9H4U2-F1
#
_entry.id   AF-A0A2V9H4U2-F1
#
_cell.length_a   1.000
_cell.length_b   1.000
_cell.length_c   1.000
_cell.angle_alpha   90.00
_cell.angle_beta   90.00
_cell.angle_gamma   90.00
#
_symmetry.space_group_name_H-M   'P 1'
#
loop_
_entity.id
_entity.type
_entity.pdbx_description
1 polymer ?
#
loop_
_entity_poly.entity_id
_entity_poly.type
_entity_poly.pdbx_seq_one_letter_code
_entity_poly.pdbx_strand_id
1 'polypeptide(L)'
;MAIFAWATELRLFRFRSSQAGQAADLSNYFSKAFSLRNEHPGDAVPQFAIACLRSVNIDPANWPMFQKLLLLCVIPEPACLPYVLEQIIVRRNAGAGPILGPMEEMANDLIQNHSSLKHSSEVANAVWACVALRLQISDKAVDAVSQSQPEVYKH
;
A
#
# COMPACT_ATOMS: atom_id res chain seq x y z
N MET A 1 -3.25 30.74 0.75
CA MET A 1 -2.64 29.45 1.13
C MET A 1 -3.58 28.36 0.65
N ALA A 2 -3.38 27.86 -0.57
CA ALA A 2 -4.28 26.86 -1.15
C ALA A 2 -4.01 25.53 -0.44
N ILE A 3 -4.95 25.10 0.41
CA ILE A 3 -5.01 23.71 0.86
C ILE A 3 -5.09 22.87 -0.42
N PHE A 4 -4.08 22.04 -0.65
CA PHE A 4 -3.80 21.29 -1.88
C PHE A 4 -5.09 20.86 -2.62
N ALA A 5 -5.37 21.45 -3.78
CA ALA A 5 -6.61 21.22 -4.53
C ALA A 5 -6.81 19.74 -4.85
N TRP A 6 -5.73 19.05 -5.26
CA TRP A 6 -5.72 17.62 -5.53
C TRP A 6 -6.13 16.78 -4.30
N ALA A 7 -5.73 17.20 -3.09
CA ALA A 7 -6.07 16.48 -1.86
C ALA A 7 -7.55 16.63 -1.53
N THR A 8 -8.13 17.80 -1.80
CA THR A 8 -9.57 18.03 -1.67
C THR A 8 -10.35 17.13 -2.62
N GLU A 9 -9.87 16.99 -3.86
CA GLU A 9 -10.51 16.14 -4.86
C GLU A 9 -10.56 14.66 -4.46
N LEU A 10 -9.49 14.12 -3.87
CA LEU A 10 -9.47 12.74 -3.38
C LEU A 10 -10.35 12.58 -2.14
N ARG A 11 -10.29 13.53 -1.21
CA ARG A 11 -11.08 13.49 0.04
C ARG A 11 -12.59 13.55 -0.22
N LEU A 12 -13.02 14.30 -1.23
CA LEU A 12 -14.45 14.47 -1.54
C LEU A 12 -15.00 13.37 -2.47
N PHE A 13 -14.16 12.44 -2.93
CA PHE A 13 -14.59 11.35 -3.79
C PHE A 13 -15.67 10.50 -3.12
N ARG A 14 -16.72 10.14 -3.87
CA ARG A 14 -17.87 9.40 -3.35
C ARG A 14 -17.88 7.98 -3.91
N PHE A 15 -18.17 7.03 -3.04
CA PHE A 15 -18.33 5.62 -3.39
C PHE A 15 -19.80 5.24 -3.27
N ARG A 16 -20.36 4.68 -4.34
CA ARG A 16 -21.72 4.12 -4.33
C ARG A 16 -21.76 2.87 -3.45
N SER A 17 -22.94 2.58 -2.91
CA SER A 17 -23.16 1.43 -2.02
C SER A 17 -23.46 0.13 -2.75
N SER A 18 -23.86 0.18 -4.02
CA SER A 18 -24.07 -1.03 -4.81
C SER A 18 -22.73 -1.69 -5.14
N GLN A 19 -22.66 -3.02 -5.09
CA GLN A 19 -21.44 -3.77 -5.38
C GLN A 19 -20.78 -3.34 -6.71
N ALA A 20 -21.53 -3.35 -7.82
CA ALA A 20 -21.02 -2.99 -9.14
C ALA A 20 -20.65 -1.49 -9.24
N GLY A 21 -21.43 -0.62 -8.60
CA GLY A 21 -21.13 0.81 -8.56
C GLY A 21 -19.85 1.10 -7.79
N GLN A 22 -19.68 0.48 -6.63
CA GLN A 22 -18.48 0.60 -5.81
C GLN A 22 -17.25 0.08 -6.53
N ALA A 23 -17.33 -1.06 -7.23
CA ALA A 23 -16.21 -1.59 -8.01
C ALA A 23 -15.72 -0.58 -9.06
N ALA A 24 -16.64 0.02 -9.81
CA ALA A 24 -16.31 1.07 -10.77
C ALA A 24 -15.72 2.32 -10.08
N ASP A 25 -16.28 2.72 -8.95
CA ASP A 25 -15.81 3.89 -8.19
C ASP A 25 -14.42 3.69 -7.61
N LEU A 26 -14.09 2.48 -7.13
CA LEU A 26 -12.74 2.12 -6.70
C LEU A 26 -11.75 2.23 -7.86
N SER A 27 -12.05 1.63 -9.02
CA SER A 27 -11.19 1.77 -10.21
C SER A 27 -10.98 3.24 -10.61
N ASN A 28 -12.05 4.04 -10.63
CA ASN A 28 -12.00 5.45 -10.97
C ASN A 28 -11.18 6.25 -9.94
N TYR A 29 -11.32 5.92 -8.65
CA TYR A 29 -10.58 6.56 -7.58
C TYR A 29 -9.07 6.34 -7.72
N PHE A 30 -8.64 5.09 -7.91
CA PHE A 30 -7.22 4.77 -8.09
C PHE A 30 -6.68 5.35 -9.40
N SER A 31 -7.45 5.32 -10.49
CA SER A 31 -7.06 5.96 -11.76
C SER A 31 -6.83 7.47 -11.57
N LYS A 32 -7.71 8.14 -10.81
CA LYS A 32 -7.56 9.55 -10.47
C LYS A 32 -6.33 9.79 -9.59
N ALA A 33 -6.10 8.97 -8.57
CA ALA A 33 -4.92 9.08 -7.71
C ALA A 33 -3.62 8.94 -8.51
N PHE A 34 -3.56 8.03 -9.49
CA PHE A 34 -2.40 7.88 -10.37
C PHE A 34 -2.22 9.06 -11.33
N SER A 35 -3.30 9.65 -11.86
CA SER A 35 -3.21 10.90 -12.65
C SER A 35 -2.61 12.02 -11.81
N LEU A 36 -3.15 12.25 -10.61
CA LEU A 36 -2.69 13.29 -9.70
C LEU A 36 -1.24 13.07 -9.25
N ARG A 37 -0.80 11.83 -9.07
CA ARG A 37 0.62 11.51 -8.81
C ARG A 37 1.53 12.00 -9.94
N ASN A 38 1.11 11.81 -11.19
CA ASN A 38 1.90 12.25 -12.35
C ASN A 38 1.91 13.78 -12.49
N GLU A 39 0.82 14.44 -12.11
CA GLU A 39 0.68 15.90 -12.13
C GLU A 39 1.42 16.58 -10.98
N HIS A 40 1.60 15.89 -9.86
CA HIS A 40 2.25 16.39 -8.65
C HIS A 40 3.44 15.50 -8.23
N PRO A 41 4.49 15.39 -9.08
CA PRO A 41 5.66 14.58 -8.75
C PRO A 41 6.37 15.16 -7.52
N GLY A 42 6.53 14.35 -6.47
CA GLY A 42 7.15 14.74 -5.20
C GLY A 42 6.16 14.93 -4.05
N ASP A 43 4.86 15.04 -4.33
CA ASP A 43 3.83 14.99 -3.30
C ASP A 43 3.50 13.54 -2.94
N ALA A 44 3.12 13.31 -1.67
CA ALA A 44 2.69 12.01 -1.16
C ALA A 44 1.24 11.64 -1.59
N VAL A 45 0.92 11.82 -2.87
CA VAL A 45 -0.43 11.63 -3.43
C VAL A 45 -0.96 10.21 -3.19
N PRO A 46 -0.21 9.13 -3.51
CA PRO A 46 -0.71 7.77 -3.30
C PRO A 46 -0.94 7.44 -1.82
N GLN A 47 -0.05 7.86 -0.93
CA GLN A 47 -0.18 7.67 0.51
C GLN A 47 -1.44 8.36 1.04
N PHE A 48 -1.66 9.62 0.62
CA PHE A 48 -2.85 10.37 1.00
C PHE A 48 -4.14 9.75 0.42
N ALA A 49 -4.09 9.27 -0.83
CA ALA A 49 -5.21 8.58 -1.46
C ALA A 49 -5.61 7.33 -0.68
N ILE A 50 -4.63 6.52 -0.24
CA ILE A 50 -4.88 5.34 0.59
C ILE A 50 -5.44 5.73 1.96
N ALA A 51 -4.89 6.77 2.59
CA ALA A 51 -5.36 7.24 3.89
C ALA A 51 -6.85 7.68 3.87
N CYS A 52 -7.32 8.28 2.77
CA CYS A 52 -8.73 8.66 2.63
C CYS A 52 -9.69 7.45 2.62
N LEU A 53 -9.19 6.25 2.29
CA LEU A 53 -9.99 5.02 2.22
C LEU A 53 -10.22 4.36 3.58
N ARG A 54 -9.62 4.87 4.68
CA ARG A 54 -9.78 4.32 6.05
C ARG A 54 -11.24 4.20 6.48
N SER A 55 -12.08 5.18 6.14
CA SER A 55 -13.50 5.22 6.52
C SER A 55 -14.44 4.62 5.48
N VAL A 56 -13.91 4.12 4.35
CA VAL A 56 -14.73 3.56 3.29
C VAL A 56 -15.05 2.11 3.62
N ASN A 57 -16.35 1.81 3.71
CA ASN A 57 -16.84 0.44 3.83
C ASN A 57 -16.73 -0.26 2.47
N ILE A 58 -15.98 -1.35 2.40
CA ILE A 58 -15.75 -2.09 1.16
C ILE A 58 -16.71 -3.28 1.15
N ASP A 59 -17.47 -3.43 0.07
CA ASP A 59 -18.33 -4.58 -0.15
C ASP A 59 -17.47 -5.86 -0.14
N PRO A 60 -17.87 -6.93 0.58
CA PRO A 60 -17.10 -8.16 0.66
C PRO A 60 -16.73 -8.76 -0.69
N ALA A 61 -17.59 -8.63 -1.71
CA ALA A 61 -17.31 -9.15 -3.04
C ALA A 61 -16.27 -8.30 -3.80
N ASN A 62 -16.09 -7.03 -3.42
CA ASN A 62 -15.08 -6.14 -3.98
C ASN A 62 -13.75 -6.19 -3.23
N TRP A 63 -13.72 -6.80 -2.04
CA TRP A 63 -12.53 -6.85 -1.19
C TRP A 63 -11.29 -7.42 -1.89
N PRO A 64 -11.34 -8.52 -2.66
CA PRO A 64 -10.16 -9.02 -3.37
C PRO A 64 -9.62 -8.03 -4.41
N MET A 65 -10.50 -7.33 -5.12
CA MET A 65 -10.13 -6.31 -6.10
C MET A 65 -9.50 -5.10 -5.42
N PHE A 66 -10.10 -4.63 -4.33
CA PHE A 66 -9.60 -3.50 -3.57
C PHE A 66 -8.17 -3.72 -3.07
N GLN A 67 -7.87 -4.91 -2.56
CA GLN A 67 -6.51 -5.26 -2.14
C GLN A 67 -5.51 -5.21 -3.29
N LYS A 68 -5.88 -5.72 -4.47
CA LYS A 68 -5.01 -5.62 -5.66
C LYS A 68 -4.75 -4.17 -6.05
N LEU A 69 -5.77 -3.32 -6.01
CA LEU A 69 -5.62 -1.88 -6.28
C LEU A 69 -4.68 -1.19 -5.29
N LEU A 70 -4.75 -1.55 -3.99
CA LEU A 70 -3.80 -1.06 -3.00
C LEU A 70 -2.36 -1.50 -3.31
N LEU A 71 -2.16 -2.78 -3.68
CA LEU A 71 -0.83 -3.31 -4.01
C LEU A 71 -0.22 -2.63 -5.25
N LEU A 72 -1.03 -2.21 -6.23
CA LEU A 72 -0.57 -1.44 -7.38
C LEU A 72 0.06 -0.09 -7.00
N CYS A 73 -0.27 0.47 -5.84
CA CYS A 73 0.38 1.68 -5.34
C CYS A 73 1.77 1.40 -4.74
N VAL A 74 2.00 0.20 -4.19
CA VAL A 74 3.24 -0.14 -3.49
C VAL A 74 4.39 -0.37 -4.47
N ILE A 75 4.12 -1.04 -5.59
CA ILE A 75 5.15 -1.41 -6.59
C ILE A 75 5.97 -0.19 -7.07
N PRO A 76 5.36 0.91 -7.55
CA PRO A 76 6.11 2.09 -7.97
C PRO A 76 6.52 3.03 -6.82
N GLU A 77 5.97 2.83 -5.61
CA GLU A 77 6.12 3.74 -4.47
C GLU A 77 6.12 2.93 -3.15
N PRO A 78 7.23 2.27 -2.79
CA PRO A 78 7.30 1.38 -1.62
C PRO A 78 6.89 2.05 -0.31
N ALA A 79 7.09 3.37 -0.19
CA ALA A 79 6.62 4.18 0.93
C ALA A 79 5.10 4.13 1.16
N CYS A 80 4.30 3.61 0.23
CA CYS A 80 2.87 3.35 0.41
C CYS A 80 2.58 2.13 1.29
N LEU A 81 3.54 1.20 1.44
CA LEU A 81 3.32 -0.07 2.11
C LEU A 81 2.70 0.08 3.52
N PRO A 82 3.16 0.97 4.41
CA PRO A 82 2.54 1.14 5.72
C PRO A 82 1.05 1.50 5.67
N TYR A 83 0.66 2.36 4.73
CA TYR A 83 -0.73 2.79 4.54
C TYR A 83 -1.58 1.64 3.99
N VAL A 84 -1.02 0.84 3.08
CA VAL A 84 -1.69 -0.35 2.53
C VAL A 84 -1.90 -1.41 3.63
N LEU A 85 -0.87 -1.67 4.43
CA LEU A 85 -0.93 -2.66 5.52
C LEU A 85 -1.94 -2.25 6.60
N GLU A 86 -2.03 -0.96 6.92
CA GLU A 86 -3.09 -0.46 7.81
C GLU A 86 -4.48 -0.83 7.29
N GLN A 87 -4.77 -0.60 5.99
CA GLN A 87 -6.07 -0.93 5.39
C GLN A 87 -6.38 -2.43 5.48
N ILE A 88 -5.37 -3.27 5.26
CA ILE A 88 -5.49 -4.74 5.24
C ILE A 88 -5.64 -5.30 6.65
N ILE A 89 -4.77 -4.90 7.59
CA ILE A 89 -4.74 -5.44 8.95
C ILE A 89 -6.02 -5.08 9.70
N VAL A 90 -6.49 -3.83 9.61
CA VAL A 90 -7.74 -3.40 10.26
C VAL A 90 -8.92 -4.24 9.77
N ARG A 91 -9.02 -4.49 8.47
CA ARG A 91 -10.14 -5.26 7.89
C ARG A 91 -10.01 -6.76 8.10
N ARG A 92 -8.78 -7.28 8.14
CA ARG A 92 -8.52 -8.67 8.55
C ARG A 92 -8.98 -8.92 9.98
N ASN A 93 -8.68 -8.01 10.90
CA ASN A 93 -9.14 -8.10 12.28
C ASN A 93 -10.67 -8.02 12.39
N ALA A 94 -11.34 -7.43 11.40
CA ALA A 94 -12.79 -7.41 11.27
C ALA A 94 -13.37 -8.61 10.47
N GLY A 95 -12.55 -9.58 10.07
CA GLY A 95 -12.97 -10.81 9.40
C GLY A 95 -12.76 -10.86 7.88
N ALA A 96 -12.24 -9.81 7.24
CA ALA A 96 -11.97 -9.78 5.80
C ALA A 96 -10.54 -10.27 5.49
N GLY A 97 -10.40 -11.52 5.05
CA GLY A 97 -9.09 -12.18 4.85
C GLY A 97 -8.22 -11.54 3.76
N PRO A 98 -6.89 -11.49 3.94
CA PRO A 98 -5.96 -10.93 2.96
C PRO A 98 -5.71 -11.86 1.74
N ILE A 99 -5.32 -11.29 0.59
CA ILE A 99 -4.79 -12.04 -0.56
C ILE A 99 -3.32 -12.43 -0.34
N LEU A 100 -3.09 -13.52 0.40
CA LEU A 100 -1.76 -13.90 0.89
C LEU A 100 -0.69 -14.03 -0.21
N GLY A 101 -0.96 -14.77 -1.31
CA GLY A 101 0.04 -15.00 -2.36
C GLY A 101 0.62 -13.71 -2.99
N PRO A 102 -0.23 -12.80 -3.52
CA PRO A 102 0.26 -11.52 -4.04
C PRO A 102 0.96 -10.63 -2.99
N MET A 103 0.57 -10.72 -1.71
CA MET A 103 1.25 -9.98 -0.64
C MET A 103 2.61 -10.58 -0.30
N GLU A 104 2.72 -11.91 -0.32
CA GLU A 104 3.98 -12.64 -0.17
C GLU A 104 4.97 -12.25 -1.27
N GLU A 105 4.54 -12.29 -2.53
CA GLU A 105 5.35 -11.90 -3.68
C GLU A 105 5.85 -10.45 -3.53
N MET A 106 4.93 -9.51 -3.29
CA MET A 106 5.27 -8.10 -3.09
C MET A 106 6.26 -7.88 -1.93
N ALA A 107 6.04 -8.51 -0.77
CA ALA A 107 6.92 -8.33 0.38
C ALA A 107 8.33 -8.90 0.12
N ASN A 108 8.42 -10.07 -0.51
CA ASN A 108 9.70 -10.66 -0.87
C ASN A 108 10.44 -9.84 -1.93
N ASP A 109 9.74 -9.27 -2.90
CA ASP A 109 10.32 -8.41 -3.92
C ASP A 109 10.85 -7.10 -3.32
N LEU A 110 10.10 -6.50 -2.39
CA LEU A 110 10.56 -5.30 -1.69
C LEU A 110 11.83 -5.58 -0.88
N ILE A 111 11.86 -6.68 -0.12
CA ILE A 111 13.02 -7.08 0.66
C ILE A 111 14.25 -7.28 -0.24
N GLN A 112 14.09 -8.03 -1.33
CA GLN A 112 15.21 -8.34 -2.23
C GLN A 112 15.73 -7.09 -2.94
N ASN A 113 14.84 -6.26 -3.48
CA ASN A 113 15.23 -5.14 -4.33
C ASN A 113 15.72 -3.90 -3.56
N HIS A 114 15.31 -3.73 -2.29
CA HIS A 114 15.62 -2.52 -1.51
C HIS A 114 16.66 -2.74 -0.40
N SER A 115 17.07 -3.99 -0.15
CA SER A 115 18.11 -4.35 0.85
C SER A 115 19.48 -3.69 0.63
N SER A 116 19.84 -3.41 -0.62
CA SER A 116 21.15 -2.86 -0.99
C SER A 116 21.19 -1.32 -1.07
N LEU A 117 20.05 -0.63 -1.00
CA LEU A 117 19.90 0.77 -1.43
C LEU A 117 19.80 1.81 -0.31
N LYS A 118 20.17 1.50 0.94
CA LYS A 118 19.98 2.38 2.13
C LYS A 118 18.51 2.72 2.42
N HIS A 119 17.54 2.05 1.80
CA HIS A 119 16.10 2.18 2.11
C HIS A 119 15.69 1.26 3.26
N SER A 120 16.37 1.40 4.40
CA SER A 120 16.23 0.50 5.55
C SER A 120 14.78 0.41 6.07
N SER A 121 14.03 1.51 5.99
CA SER A 121 12.64 1.58 6.44
C SER A 121 11.68 0.77 5.57
N GLU A 122 11.90 0.71 4.26
CA GLU A 122 11.06 -0.05 3.32
C GLU A 122 11.22 -1.55 3.52
N VAL A 123 12.48 -1.99 3.69
CA VAL A 123 12.80 -3.39 4.04
C VAL A 123 12.21 -3.74 5.40
N ALA A 124 12.36 -2.89 6.40
CA ALA A 124 11.76 -3.10 7.73
C ALA A 124 10.23 -3.21 7.65
N ASN A 125 9.58 -2.35 6.86
CA ASN A 125 8.13 -2.39 6.64
C ASN A 125 7.70 -3.69 5.93
N ALA A 126 8.46 -4.17 4.96
CA ALA A 126 8.19 -5.43 4.26
C ALA A 126 8.38 -6.65 5.17
N VAL A 127 9.43 -6.69 5.98
CA VAL A 127 9.62 -7.73 7.01
C VAL A 127 8.49 -7.70 8.03
N TRP A 128 8.11 -6.50 8.48
CA TRP A 128 6.97 -6.36 9.40
C TRP A 128 5.65 -6.83 8.76
N ALA A 129 5.43 -6.57 7.47
CA ALA A 129 4.29 -7.10 6.73
C ALA A 129 4.22 -8.63 6.83
N CYS A 130 5.36 -9.29 6.64
CA CYS A 130 5.46 -10.75 6.73
C CYS A 130 5.08 -11.26 8.11
N VAL A 131 5.55 -10.61 9.17
CA VAL A 131 5.20 -10.98 10.55
C VAL A 131 3.71 -10.73 10.82
N ALA A 132 3.20 -9.54 10.49
CA ALA A 132 1.83 -9.13 10.80
C ALA A 132 0.78 -9.99 10.08
N LEU A 133 1.05 -10.36 8.83
CA LEU A 133 0.13 -11.12 7.99
C LEU A 133 0.47 -12.61 7.91
N ARG A 134 1.55 -13.05 8.57
CA ARG A 134 2.08 -14.43 8.55
C ARG A 134 2.44 -14.90 7.14
N LEU A 135 3.08 -14.03 6.37
CA LEU A 135 3.56 -14.30 5.02
C LEU A 135 4.89 -15.07 5.09
N GLN A 136 5.12 -15.95 4.12
CA GLN A 136 6.41 -16.63 3.99
C GLN A 136 7.49 -15.70 3.44
N ILE A 137 8.67 -15.73 4.07
CA ILE A 137 9.87 -15.06 3.57
C ILE A 137 10.70 -16.12 2.85
N SER A 138 11.04 -15.86 1.59
CA SER A 138 11.87 -16.73 0.77
C SER A 138 13.34 -16.70 1.24
N ASP A 139 14.07 -17.79 1.00
CA ASP A 139 15.50 -17.88 1.34
C ASP A 139 16.31 -16.72 0.76
N LYS A 140 16.01 -16.32 -0.48
CA LYS A 140 16.65 -15.16 -1.14
C LYS A 140 16.42 -13.86 -0.39
N ALA A 141 15.21 -13.64 0.11
CA ALA A 141 14.88 -12.46 0.91
C ALA A 141 15.57 -12.51 2.28
N VAL A 142 15.70 -13.69 2.89
CA VAL A 142 16.46 -13.88 4.15
C VAL A 142 17.94 -13.55 3.96
N ASP A 143 18.56 -14.05 2.89
CA ASP A 143 19.95 -13.76 2.56
C ASP A 143 20.17 -12.26 2.33
N ALA A 144 19.25 -11.60 1.61
CA ALA A 144 19.30 -10.17 1.34
C ALA A 144 19.22 -9.32 2.61
N VAL A 145 18.33 -9.66 3.56
CA VAL A 145 18.25 -8.96 4.85
C VAL A 145 19.51 -9.18 5.68
N SER A 146 20.04 -10.40 5.69
CA SER A 146 21.23 -10.76 6.48
C SER A 146 22.50 -10.00 6.05
N GLN A 147 22.54 -9.53 4.81
CA GLN A 147 23.63 -8.75 4.24
C GLN A 147 23.43 -7.23 4.36
N SER A 148 22.24 -6.77 4.76
CA SER A 148 21.93 -5.35 4.90
C SER A 148 22.63 -4.75 6.13
N GLN A 149 23.32 -3.62 5.95
CA GLN A 149 23.95 -2.90 7.06
C GLN A 149 22.94 -1.95 7.73
N PRO A 150 22.87 -1.89 9.07
CA PRO A 150 22.03 -0.90 9.75
C PRO A 150 22.51 0.52 9.43
N GLU A 151 21.57 1.48 9.35
CA GLU A 151 21.91 2.89 9.20
C GLU A 151 22.76 3.35 10.38
N VAL A 152 24.04 3.66 10.12
CA VAL A 152 24.89 4.35 11.08
C VAL A 152 24.47 5.82 11.07
N TYR A 153 23.62 6.21 12.02
CA TYR A 153 23.33 7.62 12.27
C TYR A 153 24.63 8.30 12.71
N LYS A 154 25.18 9.17 11.86
CA LYS A 154 26.22 10.11 12.27
C LYS A 154 25.54 11.18 13.14
N HIS A 155 25.74 11.08 14.45
CA HIS A 155 25.43 12.14 15.42
C HIS A 155 26.31 13.36 15.21
#